data_AF-A0A1Z8MVV0-F1
#
_entry.id   AF-A0A1Z8MVV0-F1
#
_cell.length_a   1.000
_cell.length_b   1.000
_cell.length_c   1.000
_cell.angle_alpha   90.00
_cell.angle_beta   90.00
_cell.angle_gamma   90.00
#
_symmetry.space_group_name_H-M   'P 1'
#
loop_
_entity.id
_entity.type
_entity.pdbx_description
1 polymer ?
#
loop_
_entity_poly.entity_id
_entity_poly.type
_entity_poly.pdbx_seq_one_letter_code
_entity_poly.pdbx_strand_id
1 'polypeptide(L)'
;MEKRAVLIDAEPTSVFTEITSLGGNRGWLYGNWLWQIRGFIDRLIGGIGLRRGRRHETTLRVGDSLDFWRVEDLQTNLSLRLKAEMKVPGKAWLQFHINALSSGQSLLSQTAFFAPRGLPGLLYWYLLYPIHKIIFRGLIGKLKANSELRLNKPDKLS
;
A
#
# COMPACT_ATOMS: atom_id res chain seq x y z
N MET A 1 -5.84 -14.77 -1.32
CA MET A 1 -6.11 -13.43 -0.76
C MET A 1 -5.63 -13.41 0.67
N GLU A 2 -5.08 -12.29 1.13
CA GLU A 2 -4.67 -12.07 2.51
C GLU A 2 -5.25 -10.74 3.01
N LYS A 3 -5.99 -10.76 4.12
CA LYS A 3 -6.66 -9.57 4.68
C LYS A 3 -6.25 -9.36 6.13
N ARG A 4 -6.09 -8.10 6.53
CA ARG A 4 -5.89 -7.66 7.92
C ARG A 4 -6.68 -6.40 8.16
N ALA A 5 -7.06 -6.17 9.41
CA ALA A 5 -7.68 -4.92 9.83
C ALA A 5 -7.05 -4.45 11.14
N VAL A 6 -7.05 -3.14 11.35
CA VAL A 6 -6.60 -2.52 12.59
C VAL A 6 -7.49 -1.34 12.93
N LEU A 7 -7.83 -1.20 14.21
CA LEU A 7 -8.48 -0.01 14.73
C LEU A 7 -7.43 1.10 14.85
N ILE A 8 -7.78 2.30 14.40
CA ILE A 8 -6.92 3.48 14.45
C ILE A 8 -7.69 4.56 15.19
N ASP A 9 -7.06 5.14 16.20
CA ASP A 9 -7.58 6.29 16.93
C ASP A 9 -7.34 7.56 16.11
N ALA A 10 -7.98 7.66 14.93
CA ALA A 10 -7.93 8.81 14.03
C ALA A 10 -9.10 8.84 13.05
N GLU A 11 -9.47 10.07 12.65
CA GLU A 11 -10.47 10.32 11.61
C GLU A 11 -10.06 9.73 10.25
N PRO A 12 -11.02 9.35 9.38
CA PRO A 12 -10.75 8.78 8.08
C PRO A 12 -9.84 9.64 7.21
N THR A 13 -9.92 10.97 7.32
CA THR A 13 -9.09 11.91 6.58
C THR A 13 -7.59 11.77 6.92
N SER A 14 -7.27 11.58 8.20
CA SER A 14 -5.89 11.38 8.66
C SER A 14 -5.32 10.06 8.14
N VAL A 15 -6.12 8.99 8.23
CA VAL A 15 -5.76 7.67 7.71
C VAL A 15 -5.61 7.71 6.19
N PHE A 16 -6.52 8.39 5.49
CA PHE A 16 -6.51 8.52 4.05
C PHE A 16 -5.25 9.26 3.55
N THR A 17 -4.90 10.37 4.20
CA THR A 17 -3.67 11.12 3.89
C THR A 17 -2.42 10.26 4.09
N GLU A 18 -2.43 9.40 5.11
CA GLU A 18 -1.31 8.47 5.34
C GLU A 18 -1.21 7.40 4.26
N ILE A 19 -2.31 6.73 3.89
CA ILE A 19 -2.27 5.71 2.81
C ILE A 19 -1.97 6.32 1.43
N THR A 20 -2.47 7.53 1.14
CA THR A 20 -2.19 8.20 -0.14
C THR A 20 -0.79 8.77 -0.20
N SER A 21 -0.07 8.91 0.91
CA SER A 21 1.32 9.36 0.96
C SER A 21 2.36 8.23 0.80
N LEU A 22 1.92 6.97 0.71
CA LEU A 22 2.80 5.83 0.46
C LEU A 22 3.53 5.97 -0.88
N GLY A 23 4.73 5.38 -0.97
CA GLY A 23 5.57 5.35 -2.17
C GLY A 23 6.46 6.60 -2.34
N GLY A 24 7.16 6.69 -3.46
CA GLY A 24 8.04 7.83 -3.77
C GLY A 24 9.18 8.00 -2.75
N ASN A 25 9.47 9.25 -2.35
CA ASN A 25 10.54 9.55 -1.40
C ASN A 25 10.25 9.03 0.02
N ARG A 26 8.96 8.92 0.39
CA ARG A 26 8.52 8.37 1.69
C ARG A 26 8.66 6.85 1.74
N GLY A 27 8.58 6.19 0.58
CA GLY A 27 8.57 4.75 0.45
C GLY A 27 7.34 4.09 1.10
N TRP A 28 7.44 2.81 1.41
CA TRP A 28 6.33 1.97 1.86
C TRP A 28 6.29 1.78 3.37
N LEU A 29 6.95 2.66 4.14
CA LEU A 29 7.02 2.67 5.61
C LEU A 29 7.62 1.41 6.28
N TYR A 30 7.67 0.28 5.58
CA TYR A 30 8.14 -1.00 6.07
C TYR A 30 8.65 -1.85 4.91
N GLY A 31 9.74 -2.59 5.15
CA GLY A 31 10.30 -3.49 4.14
C GLY A 31 10.81 -2.80 2.87
N ASN A 32 11.16 -1.50 2.93
CA ASN A 32 11.66 -0.73 1.78
C ASN A 32 12.81 -1.44 1.03
N TRP A 33 13.68 -2.15 1.74
CA TRP A 33 14.77 -2.93 1.13
C TRP A 33 14.26 -4.15 0.33
N LEU A 34 13.21 -4.84 0.79
CA LEU A 34 12.58 -5.94 0.06
C LEU A 34 11.96 -5.44 -1.24
N TRP A 35 11.34 -4.26 -1.20
CA TRP A 35 10.81 -3.60 -2.38
C TRP A 35 11.90 -3.19 -3.37
N GLN A 36 13.07 -2.75 -2.88
CA GLN A 36 14.24 -2.47 -3.72
C GLN A 36 14.80 -3.73 -4.38
N ILE A 37 15.00 -4.81 -3.61
CA ILE A 37 15.44 -6.12 -4.14
C ILE A 37 14.45 -6.60 -5.19
N ARG A 38 13.15 -6.53 -4.89
CA ARG A 38 12.12 -6.99 -5.82
C ARG A 38 12.12 -6.18 -7.11
N GLY A 39 12.26 -4.86 -7.02
CA GLY A 39 12.39 -3.98 -8.18
C GLY A 39 13.66 -4.23 -8.99
N PHE A 40 14.77 -4.59 -8.33
CA PHE A 40 16.00 -4.99 -9.00
C PHE A 40 15.82 -6.30 -9.78
N ILE A 41 15.26 -7.34 -9.14
CA ILE A 41 14.92 -8.61 -9.80
C ILE A 41 13.98 -8.39 -10.98
N ASP A 42 12.96 -7.53 -10.81
CA ASP A 42 12.02 -7.20 -11.87
C ASP A 42 12.73 -6.64 -13.10
N ARG A 43 13.68 -5.72 -12.89
CA ARG A 43 14.46 -5.13 -13.97
C ARG A 43 15.36 -6.15 -14.67
N LEU A 44 15.95 -7.10 -13.92
CA LEU A 44 16.77 -8.17 -14.50
C LEU A 44 15.97 -9.09 -15.45
N ILE A 45 14.69 -9.33 -15.14
CA ILE A 45 13.80 -10.13 -16.00
C ILE A 45 13.02 -9.28 -17.03
N GLY A 46 13.48 -8.05 -17.28
CA GLY A 46 12.93 -7.13 -18.27
C GLY A 46 11.59 -6.50 -17.89
N GLY A 47 11.29 -6.40 -16.60
CA GLY A 47 10.17 -5.64 -16.06
C GLY A 47 10.49 -4.15 -15.89
N ILE A 48 9.54 -3.39 -15.36
CA ILE A 48 9.65 -1.93 -15.21
C ILE A 48 10.64 -1.50 -14.11
N GLY A 49 10.91 -2.38 -13.14
CA GLY A 49 11.73 -2.09 -11.96
C GLY A 49 11.08 -1.15 -10.95
N LEU A 50 11.88 -0.64 -10.00
CA LEU A 50 11.44 0.36 -9.02
C LEU A 50 11.50 1.76 -9.67
N ARG A 51 10.37 2.29 -10.16
CA ARG A 51 10.29 3.66 -10.67
C ARG A 51 9.81 4.61 -9.58
N ARG A 52 10.74 5.19 -8.82
CA ARG A 52 10.42 6.27 -7.88
C ARG A 52 10.03 7.51 -8.66
N GLY A 53 8.75 7.65 -8.95
CA GLY A 53 8.20 8.79 -9.67
C GLY A 53 6.75 8.99 -9.23
N ARG A 54 6.44 10.20 -8.75
CA ARG A 54 5.09 10.62 -8.40
C ARG A 54 4.86 12.02 -8.95
N ARG A 55 3.63 12.29 -9.38
CA ARG A 55 3.25 13.63 -9.87
C ARG A 55 3.17 14.68 -8.75
N HIS A 56 2.74 14.29 -7.55
CA HIS A 56 2.54 15.18 -6.40
C HIS A 56 2.72 14.39 -5.10
N GLU A 57 3.31 14.95 -4.05
CA GLU A 57 3.70 14.18 -2.84
C GLU A 57 2.54 13.63 -1.99
N THR A 58 1.35 14.24 -2.05
CA THR A 58 0.20 13.90 -1.17
C THR A 58 -1.10 13.65 -1.92
N THR A 59 -1.29 14.22 -3.11
CA THR A 59 -2.45 13.96 -3.97
C THR A 59 -2.21 12.77 -4.89
N LEU A 60 -3.21 11.89 -5.00
CA LEU A 60 -3.24 10.77 -5.93
C LEU A 60 -4.45 10.90 -6.85
N ARG A 61 -4.30 10.40 -8.08
CA ARG A 61 -5.40 10.22 -9.05
C ARG A 61 -5.36 8.80 -9.60
N VAL A 62 -6.50 8.32 -10.06
CA VAL A 62 -6.58 7.05 -10.78
C VAL A 62 -5.64 7.10 -11.99
N GLY A 63 -4.83 6.06 -12.16
CA GLY A 63 -3.79 5.97 -13.18
C GLY A 63 -2.39 6.40 -12.72
N ASP A 64 -2.26 7.11 -11.59
CA ASP A 64 -0.95 7.52 -11.06
C ASP A 64 -0.10 6.30 -10.69
N SER A 65 1.20 6.42 -10.89
CA SER A 65 2.18 5.39 -10.53
C SER A 65 2.78 5.67 -9.15
N LEU A 66 2.95 4.60 -8.38
CA LEU A 66 3.52 4.55 -7.04
C LEU A 66 4.57 3.44 -7.03
N ASP A 67 5.80 3.79 -7.41
CA ASP A 67 6.90 2.86 -7.60
C ASP A 67 6.63 1.81 -8.69
N PHE A 68 6.12 0.64 -8.32
CA PHE A 68 5.71 -0.45 -9.22
C PHE A 68 4.22 -0.78 -9.07
N TRP A 69 3.47 0.12 -8.45
CA TRP A 69 2.03 0.06 -8.35
C TRP A 69 1.39 1.15 -9.21
N ARG A 70 0.20 0.87 -9.72
CA ARG A 70 -0.67 1.86 -10.34
C ARG A 70 -1.94 2.02 -9.52
N VAL A 71 -2.38 3.26 -9.30
CA VAL A 71 -3.69 3.53 -8.71
C VAL A 71 -4.76 3.06 -9.68
N GLU A 72 -5.50 2.02 -9.29
CA GLU A 72 -6.58 1.44 -10.08
C GLU A 72 -7.94 1.99 -9.66
N ASP A 73 -8.13 2.23 -8.36
CA ASP A 73 -9.32 2.86 -7.80
C ASP A 73 -8.94 3.75 -6.61
N LEU A 74 -9.65 4.86 -6.43
CA LEU A 74 -9.42 5.82 -5.36
C LEU A 74 -10.74 6.50 -4.99
N GLN A 75 -11.17 6.33 -3.75
CA GLN A 75 -12.35 7.02 -3.19
C GLN A 75 -11.91 7.78 -1.95
N THR A 76 -12.05 9.11 -2.00
CA THR A 76 -11.57 10.01 -0.95
C THR A 76 -12.10 9.60 0.42
N ASN A 77 -11.19 9.46 1.39
CA ASN A 77 -11.46 9.05 2.77
C ASN A 77 -12.09 7.66 2.96
N LEU A 78 -12.16 6.85 1.90
CA LEU A 78 -12.88 5.57 1.92
C LEU A 78 -12.03 4.40 1.41
N SER A 79 -11.34 4.54 0.27
CA SER A 79 -10.59 3.43 -0.31
C SER A 79 -9.46 3.85 -1.24
N LEU A 80 -8.46 2.97 -1.35
CA LEU A 80 -7.37 3.05 -2.31
C LEU A 80 -7.06 1.63 -2.80
N ARG A 81 -7.15 1.40 -4.11
CA ARG A 81 -6.72 0.15 -4.74
C ARG A 81 -5.52 0.40 -5.65
N LEU A 82 -4.49 -0.40 -5.43
CA LEU A 82 -3.25 -0.37 -6.15
C LEU A 82 -3.07 -1.69 -6.89
N LYS A 83 -2.73 -1.62 -8.17
CA LYS A 83 -2.42 -2.78 -9.01
C LYS A 83 -0.92 -2.88 -9.23
N ALA A 84 -0.34 -4.05 -9.04
CA ALA A 84 1.07 -4.26 -9.30
C ALA A 84 1.35 -4.27 -10.81
N GLU A 85 2.37 -3.54 -11.24
CA GLU A 85 2.84 -3.48 -12.63
C GLU A 85 4.10 -4.33 -12.87
N MET A 86 4.77 -4.75 -11.79
CA MET A 86 5.93 -5.66 -11.87
C MET A 86 5.54 -7.01 -12.51
N LYS A 87 6.52 -7.66 -13.15
CA LYS A 87 6.35 -9.00 -13.73
C LYS A 87 6.20 -10.03 -12.62
N VAL A 88 4.99 -10.50 -12.39
CA VAL A 88 4.68 -11.63 -11.51
C VAL A 88 3.94 -12.71 -12.31
N PRO A 89 4.01 -13.99 -11.91
CA PRO A 89 3.28 -15.09 -12.55
C PRO A 89 1.77 -15.04 -12.21
N GLY A 90 1.11 -13.95 -12.57
CA GLY A 90 -0.26 -13.64 -12.18
C GLY A 90 -0.56 -12.14 -12.24
N LYS A 91 -1.53 -11.70 -11.45
CA LYS A 91 -1.84 -10.29 -11.20
C LYS A 91 -1.95 -10.06 -9.70
N ALA A 92 -1.46 -8.93 -9.20
CA ALA A 92 -1.50 -8.61 -7.78
C ALA A 92 -2.13 -7.24 -7.53
N TRP A 93 -2.85 -7.13 -6.43
CA TRP A 93 -3.43 -5.87 -5.96
C TRP A 93 -3.21 -5.71 -4.46
N LEU A 94 -3.11 -4.46 -4.03
CA LEU A 94 -3.13 -4.07 -2.63
C LEU A 94 -4.24 -3.03 -2.46
N GLN A 95 -5.20 -3.34 -1.59
CA GLN A 95 -6.34 -2.49 -1.33
C GLN A 95 -6.38 -2.07 0.12
N PHE A 96 -6.63 -0.79 0.34
CA PHE A 96 -6.97 -0.19 1.62
C PHE A 96 -8.43 0.24 1.60
N HIS A 97 -9.11 0.01 2.71
CA HIS A 97 -10.47 0.47 2.93
C HIS A 97 -10.59 1.01 4.35
N ILE A 98 -11.22 2.17 4.49
CA ILE A 98 -11.35 2.89 5.75
C ILE A 98 -12.84 2.93 6.08
N ASN A 99 -13.21 2.39 7.23
CA ASN A 99 -14.55 2.51 7.77
C ASN A 99 -14.52 3.49 8.95
N ALA A 100 -15.23 4.61 8.83
CA ALA A 100 -15.42 5.56 9.92
C ALA A 100 -16.26 4.92 11.03
N LEU A 101 -15.89 5.18 12.29
CA LEU A 101 -16.63 4.76 13.47
C LEU A 101 -17.10 6.01 14.24
N SER A 102 -18.14 5.85 15.06
CA SER A 102 -18.84 6.97 15.73
C SER A 102 -18.00 7.74 16.76
N SER A 103 -16.81 7.27 17.12
CA SER A 103 -15.94 7.79 18.19
C SER A 103 -14.72 8.58 17.68
N GLY A 104 -14.72 9.03 16.42
CA GLY A 104 -13.53 9.63 15.79
C GLY A 104 -12.41 8.62 15.52
N GLN A 105 -12.76 7.34 15.55
CA GLN A 105 -11.89 6.20 15.22
C GLN A 105 -12.19 5.71 13.80
N SER A 106 -11.21 5.02 13.21
CA SER A 106 -11.36 4.39 11.90
C SER A 106 -10.90 2.93 11.95
N LEU A 107 -11.65 2.04 11.30
CA LEU A 107 -11.19 0.68 11.02
C LEU A 107 -10.52 0.63 9.65
N LEU A 108 -9.20 0.53 9.62
CA LEU A 108 -8.43 0.35 8.39
C LEU A 108 -8.31 -1.13 8.04
N SER A 109 -8.86 -1.53 6.90
CA SER A 109 -8.67 -2.84 6.30
C SER A 109 -7.61 -2.79 5.20
N GLN A 110 -6.61 -3.67 5.27
CA GLN A 110 -5.59 -3.88 4.26
C GLN A 110 -5.75 -5.27 3.65
N THR A 111 -5.91 -5.33 2.33
CA THR A 111 -6.13 -6.58 1.59
C THR A 111 -5.15 -6.72 0.45
N ALA A 112 -4.38 -7.81 0.43
CA ALA A 112 -3.54 -8.21 -0.70
C ALA A 112 -4.26 -9.29 -1.52
N PHE A 113 -4.53 -8.99 -2.78
CA PHE A 113 -5.09 -9.93 -3.75
C PHE A 113 -4.00 -10.42 -4.67
N PHE A 114 -4.05 -11.70 -5.00
CA PHE A 114 -3.20 -12.30 -6.01
C PHE A 114 -4.02 -13.29 -6.82
N ALA A 115 -4.06 -13.07 -8.13
CA ALA A 115 -4.64 -13.96 -9.11
C ALA A 115 -3.49 -14.72 -9.79
N PRO A 116 -3.11 -15.91 -9.29
CA PRO A 116 -2.01 -16.70 -9.86
C PRO A 116 -2.34 -17.15 -11.28
N ARG A 117 -1.32 -17.21 -12.14
CA ARG A 117 -1.44 -17.82 -13.48
C ARG A 117 -0.72 -19.17 -13.48
N GLY A 118 -1.50 -20.26 -13.50
CA GLY A 118 -0.98 -21.63 -13.53
C GLY A 118 -0.21 -22.05 -12.26
N LEU A 119 0.45 -23.20 -12.33
CA LEU A 119 1.23 -23.78 -11.22
C LEU A 119 2.40 -22.88 -10.75
N PRO A 120 3.18 -22.23 -11.64
CA PRO A 120 4.24 -21.31 -11.20
C PRO A 120 3.71 -20.13 -10.39
N GLY A 121 2.50 -19.65 -10.73
CA GLY A 121 1.82 -18.60 -9.98
C GLY A 121 1.47 -19.03 -8.56
N LEU A 122 0.92 -20.24 -8.40
CA LEU A 122 0.59 -20.80 -7.08
C LEU A 122 1.85 -20.98 -6.23
N LEU A 123 2.92 -21.57 -6.80
CA LEU A 123 4.18 -21.77 -6.10
C LEU A 123 4.78 -20.44 -5.62
N TYR A 124 4.81 -19.44 -6.52
CA TYR A 124 5.27 -18.08 -6.20
C TYR A 124 4.48 -17.46 -5.04
N TRP A 125 3.16 -17.62 -5.04
CA TRP A 125 2.30 -17.09 -3.98
C TRP A 125 2.60 -17.72 -2.62
N TYR A 126 2.70 -19.05 -2.56
CA TYR A 126 2.96 -19.76 -1.30
C TYR A 126 4.36 -19.48 -0.75
N LEU A 127 5.38 -19.41 -1.61
CA LEU A 127 6.75 -19.14 -1.20
C LEU A 127 6.90 -17.73 -0.59
N LEU A 128 6.18 -16.74 -1.13
CA LEU A 128 6.23 -15.36 -0.64
C LEU A 128 5.26 -15.06 0.49
N TYR A 129 4.29 -15.94 0.76
CA TYR A 129 3.31 -15.77 1.84
C TYR A 129 3.92 -15.40 3.21
N PRO A 130 4.98 -16.04 3.73
CA PRO A 130 5.59 -15.65 5.01
C PRO A 130 6.19 -14.23 4.96
N ILE A 131 6.80 -13.86 3.83
CA ILE A 131 7.36 -12.52 3.61
C ILE A 131 6.23 -11.49 3.56
N HIS A 132 5.15 -11.77 2.84
CA HIS A 132 3.95 -10.93 2.79
C HIS A 132 3.38 -10.67 4.19
N LYS A 133 3.26 -11.71 5.02
CA LYS A 133 2.77 -11.58 6.40
C LYS A 133 3.60 -10.60 7.23
N ILE A 134 4.94 -10.64 7.10
CA ILE A 134 5.85 -9.73 7.82
C ILE A 134 5.71 -8.30 7.28
N ILE A 135 5.81 -8.12 5.96
CA ILE A 135 5.75 -6.79 5.32
C ILE A 135 4.42 -6.11 5.62
N PHE A 136 3.31 -6.81 5.39
CA PHE A 136 1.97 -6.25 5.50
C PHE A 136 1.55 -5.98 6.94
N ARG A 137 2.03 -6.77 7.91
CA ARG A 137 1.86 -6.49 9.33
C ARG A 137 2.63 -5.25 9.76
N GLY A 138 3.87 -5.09 9.28
CA GLY A 138 4.67 -3.90 9.56
C GLY A 138 4.08 -2.63 8.95
N LEU A 139 3.63 -2.71 7.69
CA LEU A 139 2.99 -1.60 6.97
C LEU A 139 1.75 -1.09 7.70
N ILE A 140 0.79 -1.97 7.99
CA ILE A 140 -0.47 -1.55 8.64
C ILE A 140 -0.21 -0.99 10.05
N GLY A 141 0.78 -1.51 10.78
CA GLY A 141 1.18 -0.98 12.08
C GLY A 141 1.81 0.41 12.00
N LYS A 142 2.63 0.68 10.98
CA LYS A 142 3.20 2.01 10.74
C LYS A 142 2.15 3.02 10.29
N LEU A 143 1.20 2.59 9.46
CA LEU A 143 0.05 3.42 9.07
C LEU A 143 -0.79 3.82 10.28
N LYS A 144 -1.10 2.86 11.19
CA LYS A 144 -1.79 3.16 12.46
C LYS A 144 -1.03 4.23 13.26
N ALA A 145 0.23 3.96 13.60
CA ALA A 145 1.01 4.84 14.46
C ALA A 145 1.14 6.26 13.88
N ASN A 146 1.39 6.38 12.57
CA ASN A 146 1.53 7.68 11.93
C ASN A 146 0.20 8.44 11.84
N SER A 147 -0.92 7.73 11.62
CA SER A 147 -2.25 8.34 11.55
C SER A 147 -2.66 8.93 12.90
N GLU A 148 -2.40 8.18 13.98
CA GLU A 148 -2.68 8.61 15.37
C GLU A 148 -1.80 9.79 15.78
N LEU A 149 -0.52 9.80 15.37
CA LEU A 149 0.38 10.92 15.62
C LEU A 149 -0.03 12.19 14.85
N ARG A 150 -0.72 12.06 13.71
CA ARG A 150 -1.16 13.21 12.91
C ARG A 150 -2.27 14.00 13.61
N LEU A 151 -3.15 13.35 14.38
CA LEU A 151 -4.15 14.04 15.20
C LEU A 151 -3.53 15.10 16.12
N ASN A 152 -2.29 14.87 16.57
CA ASN A 152 -1.61 15.73 17.53
C ASN A 152 -0.83 16.89 16.91
N LYS A 153 -0.90 17.09 15.58
CA LYS A 153 -0.33 18.25 14.91
C LYS A 153 -1.45 19.07 14.27
N PRO A 154 -1.77 20.28 14.77
CA PRO A 154 -2.67 21.16 14.03
C PRO A 154 -2.05 21.44 12.67
N ASP A 155 -2.87 21.35 11.62
CA ASP A 155 -2.46 21.69 10.26
C ASP A 155 -1.80 23.06 10.26
N LYS A 156 -0.49 23.10 9.97
CA LYS A 156 0.16 24.34 9.56
C LYS A 156 -0.29 24.62 8.13
N LEU A 157 -1.49 25.19 8.01
CA LEU A 157 -1.88 26.01 6.88
C LEU A 157 -1.22 27.37 7.10
N SER A 158 -0.09 27.60 6.42
CA SER A 158 0.54 28.90 6.21
C SER A 158 0.93 29.01 4.75
#